data_AF-A0A1B6EFF8-F1
#
_entry.id   AF-A0A1B6EFF8-F1
#
_cell.length_a   1.000
_cell.length_b   1.000
_cell.length_c   1.000
_cell.angle_alpha   90.00
_cell.angle_beta   90.00
_cell.angle_gamma   90.00
#
_symmetry.space_group_name_H-M   'P 1'
#
loop_
_entity.id
_entity.type
_entity.pdbx_description
1 polymer ?
#
loop_
_entity_poly.entity_id
_entity_poly.type
_entity_poly.pdbx_seq_one_letter_code
_entity_poly.pdbx_strand_id
1 'polypeptide(L)'
;MDEGSKADSDQYQRYYQRFQKIFQLNYISRNHTIFIPGDNDIGGEDEDVTPTKVSRFKSHFGHVDVIDQRKIQIIHANKIERKVPKVIPLANNDNRTRLAISHMPLLGLPSTFSAEVMHNVLPHIIFSAHDHKSVHFAANMKTKERFLIEPLESNSFANDNPTWMFQMTDTNLNEIVVPTCSYRMGVGKTGYGLASIDEEGNTMCYYVLWLPKRLSHIFVYVIVLVITSLVISCALCLRCCSVKGTRYRKLMDPDIIFEKV
;
A
#
# COMPACT_ATOMS: atom_id res chain seq x y z
N MET A 1 -7.95 3.34 -1.25
CA MET A 1 -8.36 3.55 -2.65
C MET A 1 -7.59 4.74 -3.24
N ASP A 2 -7.82 5.11 -4.50
CA ASP A 2 -7.25 6.34 -5.07
C ASP A 2 -8.08 7.54 -4.61
N GLU A 3 -7.49 8.48 -3.86
CA GLU A 3 -8.08 9.78 -3.46
C GLU A 3 -9.54 9.71 -2.94
N GLY A 4 -9.86 8.68 -2.14
CA GLY A 4 -11.21 8.48 -1.59
C GLY A 4 -11.69 9.64 -0.70
N SER A 5 -10.76 10.38 -0.09
CA SER A 5 -11.02 11.57 0.72
C SER A 5 -11.50 12.77 -0.11
N LYS A 6 -10.96 12.96 -1.33
CA LYS A 6 -11.26 14.08 -2.24
C LYS A 6 -12.33 13.77 -3.28
N ALA A 7 -12.59 12.49 -3.53
CA ALA A 7 -13.50 12.06 -4.58
C ALA A 7 -14.94 12.53 -4.36
N ASP A 8 -15.60 12.95 -5.44
CA ASP A 8 -17.07 13.05 -5.47
C ASP A 8 -17.72 11.65 -5.45
N SER A 9 -19.06 11.59 -5.36
CA SER A 9 -19.79 10.32 -5.25
C SER A 9 -19.55 9.38 -6.45
N ASP A 10 -19.52 9.92 -7.66
CA ASP A 10 -19.38 9.12 -8.88
C ASP A 10 -17.94 8.61 -9.03
N GLN A 11 -16.96 9.46 -8.75
CA GLN A 11 -15.55 9.10 -8.67
C GLN A 11 -15.32 8.00 -7.64
N TYR A 12 -15.86 8.17 -6.43
CA TYR A 12 -15.71 7.20 -5.35
C TYR A 12 -16.26 5.83 -5.74
N GLN A 13 -17.46 5.80 -6.34
CA GLN A 13 -18.09 4.56 -6.80
C GLN A 13 -17.24 3.87 -7.88
N ARG A 14 -16.69 4.62 -8.84
CA ARG A 14 -15.78 4.06 -9.87
C ARG A 14 -14.49 3.51 -9.24
N TYR A 15 -13.91 4.22 -8.29
CA TYR A 15 -12.70 3.78 -7.60
C TYR A 15 -12.94 2.50 -6.80
N TYR A 16 -14.09 2.42 -6.12
CA TYR A 16 -14.51 1.24 -5.39
C TYR A 16 -14.70 0.02 -6.30
N GLN A 17 -15.42 0.17 -7.42
CA GLN A 17 -15.61 -0.92 -8.39
C GLN A 17 -14.28 -1.41 -8.96
N ARG A 18 -13.36 -0.49 -9.27
CA ARG A 18 -12.02 -0.84 -9.74
C ARG A 18 -11.23 -1.57 -8.65
N PHE A 19 -11.30 -1.12 -7.40
CA PHE A 19 -10.66 -1.77 -6.27
C PHE A 19 -11.18 -3.22 -6.09
N GLN A 20 -12.49 -3.42 -6.12
CA GLN A 20 -13.11 -4.74 -6.08
C GLN A 20 -12.61 -5.65 -7.21
N LYS A 21 -12.45 -5.11 -8.42
CA LYS A 21 -11.95 -5.87 -9.58
C LYS A 21 -10.46 -6.25 -9.43
N ILE A 22 -9.61 -5.32 -8.97
CA ILE A 22 -8.17 -5.56 -8.79
C ILE A 22 -7.93 -6.66 -7.76
N PHE A 23 -8.59 -6.57 -6.60
CA PHE A 23 -8.42 -7.52 -5.50
C PHE A 23 -9.38 -8.70 -5.57
N GLN A 24 -10.15 -8.82 -6.66
CA GLN A 24 -11.08 -9.93 -6.89
C GLN A 24 -12.01 -10.18 -5.69
N LEU A 25 -12.50 -9.11 -5.06
CA LEU A 25 -13.24 -9.18 -3.78
C LEU A 25 -14.55 -9.97 -3.87
N ASN A 26 -15.06 -10.24 -5.07
CA ASN A 26 -16.22 -11.11 -5.27
C ASN A 26 -15.92 -12.60 -5.04
N TYR A 27 -14.64 -12.99 -5.07
CA TYR A 27 -14.19 -14.38 -4.85
C TYR A 27 -13.62 -14.60 -3.46
N ILE A 28 -13.38 -13.53 -2.70
CA ILE A 28 -12.92 -13.59 -1.32
C ILE A 28 -14.12 -13.39 -0.42
N SER A 29 -14.36 -14.32 0.49
CA SER A 29 -15.45 -14.18 1.45
C SER A 29 -15.24 -12.95 2.32
N ARG A 30 -16.29 -12.14 2.49
CA ARG A 30 -16.24 -10.88 3.27
C ARG A 30 -15.79 -11.09 4.72
N ASN A 31 -16.03 -12.26 5.30
CA ASN A 31 -15.60 -12.60 6.66
C ASN A 31 -14.09 -12.90 6.79
N HIS A 32 -13.36 -12.98 5.68
CA HIS A 32 -11.90 -13.21 5.66
C HIS A 32 -11.12 -11.94 5.28
N THR A 33 -11.77 -10.78 5.23
CA THR A 33 -11.11 -9.53 4.83
C THR A 33 -11.55 -8.40 5.74
N ILE A 34 -10.57 -7.68 6.27
CA ILE A 34 -10.78 -6.52 7.11
C ILE A 34 -10.25 -5.31 6.35
N PHE A 35 -11.10 -4.30 6.18
CA PHE A 35 -10.71 -3.03 5.59
C PHE A 35 -10.64 -1.98 6.69
N ILE A 36 -9.50 -1.31 6.78
CA ILE A 36 -9.31 -0.13 7.63
C ILE A 36 -9.08 1.09 6.73
N PRO A 37 -9.65 2.26 7.06
CA PRO A 37 -9.47 3.45 6.26
C PRO A 37 -8.07 4.05 6.47
N GLY A 38 -7.42 4.45 5.38
CA GLY A 38 -6.23 5.29 5.42
C GLY A 38 -6.53 6.77 5.28
N ASP A 39 -5.49 7.60 5.35
CA ASP A 39 -5.56 9.05 5.16
C ASP A 39 -6.19 9.41 3.79
N ASN A 40 -5.78 8.70 2.75
CA ASN A 40 -6.31 8.84 1.40
C ASN A 40 -7.79 8.42 1.24
N ASP A 41 -8.37 7.73 2.21
CA ASP A 41 -9.77 7.27 2.13
C ASP A 41 -10.72 8.22 2.89
N ILE A 42 -10.27 8.79 4.02
CA ILE A 42 -11.13 9.59 4.90
C ILE A 42 -10.56 10.96 5.32
N GLY A 43 -9.34 11.31 4.91
CA GLY A 43 -8.57 12.45 5.41
C GLY A 43 -7.66 12.08 6.58
N GLY A 44 -6.98 13.06 7.18
CA GLY A 44 -6.15 12.86 8.39
C GLY A 44 -4.71 13.35 8.30
N GLU A 45 -4.24 13.72 7.10
CA GLU A 45 -2.98 14.43 6.89
C GLU A 45 -3.26 15.89 6.51
N ASP A 46 -3.35 16.17 5.20
CA ASP A 46 -3.61 17.51 4.65
C ASP A 46 -5.11 17.82 4.49
N GLU A 47 -5.97 16.87 4.85
CA GLU A 47 -7.42 16.98 4.69
C GLU A 47 -8.15 16.67 5.98
N ASP A 48 -9.25 17.40 6.21
CA ASP A 48 -10.14 17.12 7.33
C ASP A 48 -10.79 15.74 7.22
N VAL A 49 -10.83 15.07 8.36
CA VAL A 49 -11.65 13.88 8.59
C VAL A 49 -13.08 14.35 8.87
N THR A 50 -14.03 13.96 8.02
CA THR A 50 -15.44 14.37 8.16
C THR A 50 -16.36 13.16 8.37
N PRO A 51 -17.49 13.31 9.08
CA PRO A 51 -18.47 12.25 9.24
C PRO A 51 -18.96 11.66 7.92
N THR A 52 -19.06 12.48 6.87
CA THR A 52 -19.46 12.07 5.53
C THR A 52 -18.43 11.14 4.90
N LYS A 53 -17.13 11.49 4.94
CA LYS A 53 -16.04 10.66 4.41
C LYS A 53 -15.98 9.31 5.13
N VAL A 54 -16.05 9.34 6.45
CA VAL A 54 -16.07 8.15 7.31
C VAL A 54 -17.28 7.25 7.00
N SER A 55 -18.49 7.82 6.95
CA SER A 55 -19.72 7.06 6.66
C SER A 55 -19.70 6.47 5.25
N ARG A 56 -19.17 7.21 4.27
CA ARG A 56 -18.99 6.73 2.90
C ARG A 56 -18.06 5.52 2.87
N PHE A 57 -16.90 5.57 3.53
CA PHE A 57 -16.01 4.41 3.63
C PHE A 57 -16.72 3.21 4.26
N LYS A 58 -17.35 3.39 5.42
CA LYS A 58 -18.02 2.31 6.15
C LYS A 58 -19.15 1.67 5.35
N SER A 59 -19.89 2.44 4.56
CA SER A 59 -20.96 1.90 3.70
C SER A 59 -20.44 1.00 2.56
N HIS A 60 -19.21 1.20 2.09
CA HIS A 60 -18.62 0.44 0.99
C HIS A 60 -17.77 -0.74 1.47
N PHE A 61 -17.04 -0.55 2.56
CA PHE A 61 -16.05 -1.51 3.06
C PHE A 61 -16.49 -2.25 4.32
N GLY A 62 -17.62 -1.85 4.92
CA GLY A 62 -18.00 -2.28 6.25
C GLY A 62 -17.21 -1.54 7.33
N HIS A 63 -17.49 -1.88 8.59
CA HIS A 63 -16.79 -1.35 9.74
C HIS A 63 -16.73 -2.39 10.83
N VAL A 64 -15.54 -2.61 11.39
CA VAL A 64 -15.40 -3.42 12.60
C VAL A 64 -14.34 -2.80 13.51
N ASP A 65 -14.67 -2.68 14.80
CA ASP A 65 -13.71 -2.22 15.83
C ASP A 65 -12.94 -3.40 16.45
N VAL A 66 -13.61 -4.54 16.68
CA VAL A 66 -13.03 -5.75 17.27
C VAL A 66 -13.59 -6.99 16.55
N ILE A 67 -12.70 -7.91 16.16
CA ILE A 67 -13.04 -9.19 15.54
C ILE A 67 -12.40 -10.30 16.35
N ASP A 68 -13.22 -11.24 16.81
CA ASP A 68 -12.75 -12.46 17.43
C ASP A 68 -12.72 -13.58 16.40
N GLN A 69 -11.54 -14.16 16.17
CA GLN A 69 -11.33 -15.27 15.25
C GLN A 69 -10.45 -16.33 15.89
N ARG A 70 -11.07 -17.45 16.31
CA ARG A 70 -10.41 -18.53 17.07
C ARG A 70 -9.70 -17.96 18.32
N LYS A 71 -8.39 -18.13 18.42
CA LYS A 71 -7.56 -17.59 19.51
C LYS A 71 -7.02 -16.18 19.25
N ILE A 72 -7.42 -15.52 18.16
CA ILE A 72 -6.93 -14.19 17.81
C ILE A 72 -8.05 -13.18 17.98
N GLN A 73 -7.77 -12.08 18.68
CA GLN A 73 -8.64 -10.92 18.76
C GLN A 73 -7.99 -9.77 17.99
N ILE A 74 -8.56 -9.43 16.83
CA ILE A 74 -8.09 -8.34 15.97
C ILE A 74 -8.81 -7.06 16.38
N ILE A 75 -8.04 -5.99 16.63
CA ILE A 75 -8.52 -4.76 17.25
C ILE A 75 -8.09 -3.59 16.39
N HIS A 76 -9.05 -2.84 15.84
CA HIS A 76 -8.74 -1.68 15.02
C HIS A 76 -8.51 -0.43 15.88
N ALA A 77 -7.25 -0.02 15.98
CA ALA A 77 -6.81 1.20 16.65
C ALA A 77 -6.78 2.36 15.64
N ASN A 78 -7.90 3.07 15.51
CA ASN A 78 -8.04 4.11 14.50
C ASN A 78 -7.43 5.45 14.95
N LYS A 79 -6.14 5.63 14.66
CA LYS A 79 -5.39 6.87 14.99
C LYS A 79 -5.89 8.10 14.24
N ILE A 80 -6.42 7.93 13.03
CA ILE A 80 -6.93 9.02 12.18
C ILE A 80 -8.18 9.64 12.81
N GLU A 81 -9.16 8.82 13.21
CA GLU A 81 -10.37 9.26 13.93
C GLU A 81 -10.11 9.51 15.43
N ARG A 82 -8.90 9.26 15.93
CA ARG A 82 -8.53 9.25 17.37
C ARG A 82 -9.49 8.44 18.24
N LYS A 83 -9.98 7.32 17.70
CA LYS A 83 -10.94 6.44 18.38
C LYS A 83 -10.23 5.21 18.91
N VAL A 84 -10.08 5.14 20.24
CA VAL A 84 -9.60 3.93 20.91
C VAL A 84 -10.77 2.95 21.05
N PRO A 85 -10.68 1.72 20.51
CA PRO A 85 -11.75 0.75 20.64
C PRO A 85 -11.92 0.35 22.11
N LYS A 86 -13.18 0.21 22.55
CA LYS A 86 -13.49 -0.34 23.87
C LYS A 86 -13.31 -1.85 23.81
N VAL A 87 -12.26 -2.35 24.44
CA VAL A 87 -11.96 -3.78 24.50
C VAL A 87 -12.30 -4.29 25.90
N ILE A 88 -13.02 -5.41 25.97
CA ILE A 88 -13.29 -6.08 27.25
C ILE A 88 -11.96 -6.71 27.72
N PRO A 89 -11.50 -6.44 28.95
CA PRO A 89 -10.31 -7.10 29.50
C PRO A 89 -10.41 -8.62 29.36
N LEU A 90 -9.32 -9.26 28.92
CA LEU A 90 -9.25 -10.72 28.90
C LEU A 90 -9.33 -11.22 30.34
N ALA A 91 -10.09 -12.29 30.58
CA ALA A 91 -10.09 -12.95 31.87
C ALA A 91 -8.69 -13.54 32.14
N ASN A 92 -8.31 -13.76 33.41
CA ASN A 92 -6.98 -14.25 33.78
C ASN A 92 -6.55 -15.59 33.12
N ASN A 93 -7.51 -16.35 32.56
CA ASN A 93 -7.26 -17.63 31.87
C ASN A 93 -7.53 -17.56 30.36
N ASP A 94 -7.79 -16.37 29.81
CA ASP A 94 -8.04 -16.20 28.39
C ASP A 94 -6.71 -16.07 27.66
N ASN A 95 -6.42 -17.05 26.80
CA ASN A 95 -5.17 -17.21 26.07
C ASN A 95 -5.22 -16.63 24.65
N ARG A 96 -6.13 -15.67 24.40
CA ARG A 96 -6.24 -15.04 23.09
C ARG A 96 -5.09 -14.07 22.82
N THR A 97 -4.49 -14.21 21.64
CA THR A 97 -3.55 -13.23 21.09
C THR A 97 -4.31 -12.00 20.57
N ARG A 98 -4.14 -10.87 21.23
CA ARG A 98 -4.56 -9.56 20.74
C ARG A 98 -3.61 -9.00 19.69
N LEU A 99 -4.15 -8.76 18.51
CA LEU A 99 -3.49 -8.14 17.36
C LEU A 99 -4.14 -6.78 17.11
N ALA A 100 -3.39 -5.70 17.26
CA ALA A 100 -3.86 -4.37 16.91
C ALA A 100 -3.52 -4.04 15.45
N ILE A 101 -4.49 -3.49 14.72
CA ILE A 101 -4.28 -2.94 13.38
C ILE A 101 -4.53 -1.45 13.39
N SER A 102 -3.67 -0.68 12.74
CA SER A 102 -3.82 0.77 12.56
C SER A 102 -3.36 1.14 11.17
N HIS A 103 -3.89 2.22 10.58
CA HIS A 103 -3.28 2.74 9.36
C HIS A 103 -1.96 3.45 9.66
N MET A 104 -1.97 4.36 10.64
CA MET A 104 -0.79 5.13 11.05
C MET A 104 0.01 4.38 12.15
N PRO A 105 1.35 4.43 12.13
CA PRO A 105 2.16 3.79 13.15
C PRO A 105 1.89 4.31 14.57
N LEU A 106 1.83 3.40 15.54
CA LEU A 106 1.54 3.71 16.94
C LEU A 106 2.83 3.96 17.74
N LEU A 107 3.88 3.17 17.51
CA LEU A 107 5.22 3.30 18.08
C LEU A 107 6.14 4.19 17.24
N GLY A 108 5.68 4.73 16.10
CA GLY A 108 6.45 5.62 15.23
C GLY A 108 6.79 6.97 15.89
N LEU A 109 5.79 7.83 16.08
CA LEU A 109 5.92 9.04 16.89
C LEU A 109 5.10 8.88 18.17
N PRO A 110 5.70 9.09 19.36
CA PRO A 110 4.97 9.03 20.62
C PRO A 110 3.76 9.96 20.60
N SER A 111 2.61 9.45 21.04
CA SER A 111 1.38 10.23 21.14
C SER A 111 0.51 9.75 22.29
N THR A 112 -0.35 10.62 22.80
CA THR A 112 -1.33 10.27 23.84
C THR A 112 -2.24 9.13 23.38
N PHE A 113 -2.66 9.15 22.12
CA PHE A 113 -3.44 8.08 21.50
C PHE A 113 -2.71 6.74 21.54
N SER A 114 -1.42 6.72 21.15
CA SER A 114 -0.61 5.50 21.19
C SER A 114 -0.49 4.94 22.61
N ALA A 115 -0.27 5.81 23.60
CA ALA A 115 -0.22 5.42 25.01
C ALA A 115 -1.55 4.84 25.50
N GLU A 116 -2.67 5.43 25.10
CA GLU A 116 -4.00 4.96 25.44
C GLU A 116 -4.31 3.59 24.82
N VAL A 117 -3.95 3.37 23.55
CA VAL A 117 -4.06 2.04 22.91
C VAL A 117 -3.20 1.02 23.66
N MET A 118 -1.94 1.34 23.95
CA MET A 118 -1.05 0.44 24.70
C MET A 118 -1.53 0.15 26.12
N HIS A 119 -2.34 1.02 26.74
CA HIS A 119 -2.89 0.83 28.07
C HIS A 119 -4.21 0.04 28.05
N ASN A 120 -5.13 0.39 27.15
CA ASN A 120 -6.49 -0.15 27.14
C ASN A 120 -6.60 -1.44 26.31
N VAL A 121 -5.81 -1.55 25.24
CA VAL A 121 -5.88 -2.69 24.32
C VAL A 121 -4.92 -3.80 24.74
N LEU A 122 -3.77 -3.46 25.35
CA LEU A 122 -2.71 -4.42 25.68
C LEU A 122 -2.43 -5.40 24.52
N PRO A 123 -2.06 -4.90 23.33
CA PRO A 123 -1.78 -5.76 22.18
C PRO A 123 -0.50 -6.58 22.41
N HIS A 124 -0.44 -7.77 21.82
CA HIS A 124 0.80 -8.56 21.77
C HIS A 124 1.63 -8.19 20.53
N ILE A 125 0.96 -7.75 19.46
CA ILE A 125 1.57 -7.28 18.22
C ILE A 125 0.69 -6.20 17.57
N ILE A 126 1.32 -5.26 16.89
CA ILE A 126 0.67 -4.23 16.08
C ILE A 126 1.09 -4.39 14.61
N PHE A 127 0.13 -4.28 13.69
CA PHE A 127 0.40 -4.04 12.28
C PHE A 127 -0.05 -2.63 11.90
N SER A 128 0.82 -1.88 11.22
CA SER A 128 0.50 -0.57 10.69
C SER A 128 0.99 -0.36 9.27
N ALA A 129 0.75 0.81 8.68
CA ALA A 129 1.13 1.13 7.32
C ALA A 129 1.55 2.62 7.23
N HIS A 130 1.02 3.35 6.24
CA HIS A 130 1.20 4.79 6.04
C HIS A 130 2.60 5.24 5.60
N ASP A 131 3.69 4.84 6.27
CA ASP A 131 5.05 5.35 6.00
C ASP A 131 5.67 4.84 4.67
N HIS A 132 4.96 3.98 3.95
CA HIS A 132 5.37 3.36 2.68
C HIS A 132 6.71 2.61 2.73
N LYS A 133 7.15 2.20 3.92
CA LYS A 133 8.37 1.44 4.18
C LYS A 133 8.03 0.22 5.02
N SER A 134 8.88 -0.81 4.94
CA SER A 134 8.80 -1.97 5.82
C SER A 134 9.72 -1.75 7.01
N VAL A 135 9.15 -1.59 8.21
CA VAL A 135 9.91 -1.25 9.44
C VAL A 135 9.34 -2.01 10.62
N HIS A 136 10.21 -2.46 11.51
CA HIS A 136 9.86 -3.00 12.83
C HIS A 136 10.21 -1.99 13.92
N PHE A 137 9.26 -1.78 14.82
CA PHE A 137 9.48 -1.09 16.08
C PHE A 137 9.31 -2.07 17.23
N ALA A 138 10.15 -1.96 18.27
CA ALA A 138 9.90 -2.63 19.54
C ALA A 138 9.90 -1.64 20.70
N ALA A 139 8.95 -1.81 21.60
CA ALA A 139 8.77 -0.97 22.79
C ALA A 139 8.52 -1.81 24.04
N ASN A 140 8.89 -1.29 25.20
CA ASN A 140 8.59 -1.92 26.47
C ASN A 140 7.15 -1.60 26.89
N MET A 141 6.35 -2.62 27.20
CA MET A 141 4.95 -2.44 27.56
C MET A 141 4.74 -1.74 28.91
N LYS A 142 5.73 -1.76 29.81
CA LYS A 142 5.64 -1.08 31.11
C LYS A 142 6.04 0.39 31.01
N THR A 143 7.18 0.69 30.40
CA THR A 143 7.66 2.08 30.29
C THR A 143 7.05 2.83 29.10
N LYS A 144 6.46 2.11 28.14
CA LYS A 144 5.96 2.62 26.85
C LYS A 144 7.05 3.25 25.98
N GLU A 145 8.31 3.02 26.31
CA GLU A 145 9.45 3.54 25.56
C GLU A 145 9.83 2.58 24.44
N ARG A 146 9.98 3.13 23.23
CA ARG A 146 10.53 2.41 22.09
C ARG A 146 12.04 2.28 22.25
N PHE A 147 12.54 1.06 22.13
CA PHE A 147 13.97 0.75 22.24
C PHE A 147 14.59 0.23 20.94
N LEU A 148 13.78 -0.15 19.93
CA LEU A 148 14.25 -0.66 18.66
C LEU A 148 13.52 -0.04 17.47
N ILE A 149 14.28 0.22 16.40
CA ILE A 149 13.82 0.53 15.06
C ILE A 149 14.68 -0.28 14.08
N GLU A 150 14.07 -1.18 13.32
CA GLU A 150 14.76 -2.04 12.37
C GLU A 150 14.07 -1.97 10.98
N PRO A 151 14.78 -1.57 9.91
CA PRO A 151 14.26 -1.69 8.55
C PRO A 151 14.13 -3.17 8.15
N LEU A 152 12.96 -3.59 7.70
CA LEU A 152 12.68 -4.96 7.29
C LEU A 152 12.90 -5.14 5.78
N GLU A 153 14.09 -4.80 5.29
CA GLU A 153 14.42 -4.85 3.85
C GLU A 153 15.28 -6.05 3.47
N SER A 154 16.22 -6.42 4.33
CA SER A 154 17.13 -7.54 4.13
C SER A 154 17.51 -8.12 5.49
N ASN A 155 17.50 -9.44 5.60
CA ASN A 155 17.96 -10.15 6.78
C ASN A 155 19.15 -11.02 6.36
N SER A 156 20.36 -10.63 6.77
CA SER A 156 21.61 -11.35 6.46
C SER A 156 21.66 -12.75 7.06
N PHE A 157 20.86 -13.03 8.09
CA PHE A 157 20.76 -14.35 8.71
C PHE A 157 19.87 -15.32 7.92
N ALA A 158 19.17 -14.85 6.89
CA ALA A 158 18.12 -15.61 6.22
C ALA A 158 18.41 -15.91 4.74
N ASN A 159 19.68 -15.87 4.29
CA ASN A 159 20.16 -16.32 2.96
C ASN A 159 19.13 -16.11 1.82
N ASP A 160 18.99 -14.87 1.38
CA ASP A 160 18.08 -14.41 0.31
C ASP A 160 16.56 -14.52 0.56
N ASN A 161 16.12 -15.12 1.68
CA ASN A 161 14.71 -15.20 2.09
C ASN A 161 14.47 -14.48 3.42
N PRO A 162 14.46 -13.14 3.43
CA PRO A 162 14.42 -12.36 4.65
C PRO A 162 13.11 -12.64 5.42
N THR A 163 13.23 -13.42 6.48
CA THR A 163 12.15 -13.83 7.38
C THR A 163 12.51 -13.38 8.78
N TRP A 164 11.54 -12.88 9.53
CA TRP A 164 11.73 -12.44 10.90
C TRP A 164 10.82 -13.23 11.82
N MET A 165 11.32 -13.56 13.01
CA MET A 165 10.55 -14.23 14.04
C MET A 165 10.46 -13.30 15.24
N PHE A 166 9.24 -13.04 15.69
CA PHE A 166 8.97 -12.12 16.78
C PHE A 166 8.29 -12.90 17.90
N GLN A 167 8.80 -12.71 19.11
CA GLN A 167 8.16 -13.22 20.31
C GLN A 167 7.04 -12.26 20.72
N MET A 168 5.85 -12.82 20.93
CA MET A 168 4.68 -12.09 21.39
C MET A 168 4.58 -12.25 22.90
N THR A 169 4.99 -11.23 23.65
CA THR A 169 5.03 -11.25 25.12
C THR A 169 4.26 -10.07 25.71
N ASP A 170 3.93 -10.16 26.99
CA ASP A 170 3.30 -9.05 27.72
C ASP A 170 4.30 -7.94 28.09
N THR A 171 5.61 -8.18 27.92
CA THR A 171 6.68 -7.28 28.32
C THR A 171 7.17 -6.39 27.17
N ASN A 172 7.23 -6.94 25.96
CA ASN A 172 7.74 -6.27 24.78
C ASN A 172 6.66 -6.26 23.70
N LEU A 173 6.38 -5.07 23.18
CA LEU A 173 5.45 -4.86 22.10
C LEU A 173 6.20 -4.69 20.79
N ASN A 174 5.83 -5.49 19.80
CA ASN A 174 6.32 -5.37 18.44
C ASN A 174 5.27 -4.66 17.57
N GLU A 175 5.70 -3.68 16.78
CA GLU A 175 4.90 -3.12 15.70
C GLU A 175 5.62 -3.33 14.37
N ILE A 176 4.88 -3.82 13.38
CA ILE A 176 5.36 -4.00 12.02
C ILE A 176 4.60 -3.03 11.12
N VAL A 177 5.35 -2.07 10.58
CA VAL A 177 4.88 -1.19 9.51
C VAL A 177 4.99 -1.95 8.19
N VAL A 178 3.84 -2.29 7.62
CA VAL A 178 3.70 -3.06 6.39
C VAL A 178 3.94 -2.13 5.20
N PRO A 179 4.75 -2.53 4.20
CA PRO A 179 5.00 -1.70 3.02
C PRO A 179 3.72 -1.54 2.20
N THR A 180 3.65 -0.46 1.42
CA THR A 180 2.57 -0.30 0.43
C THR A 180 2.68 -1.36 -0.67
N CYS A 181 1.55 -1.92 -1.07
CA CYS A 181 1.46 -2.79 -2.25
C CYS A 181 1.23 -2.01 -3.56
N SER A 182 1.08 -0.69 -3.48
CA SER A 182 0.83 0.20 -4.60
C SER A 182 2.02 1.11 -4.87
N TYR A 183 2.37 1.26 -6.15
CA TYR A 183 3.38 2.19 -6.63
C TYR A 183 2.85 3.63 -6.77
N ARG A 184 1.57 3.89 -6.45
CA ARG A 184 0.96 5.23 -6.49
C ARG A 184 1.76 6.27 -5.70
N MET A 185 2.36 5.85 -4.58
CA MET A 185 3.10 6.72 -3.68
C MET A 185 4.56 6.95 -4.12
N GLY A 186 4.93 6.55 -5.34
CA GLY A 186 6.25 6.81 -5.92
C GLY A 186 7.40 6.02 -5.27
N VAL A 187 7.09 5.04 -4.41
CA VAL A 187 8.12 4.25 -3.73
C VAL A 187 8.65 3.10 -4.59
N GLY A 188 9.96 2.91 -4.56
CA GLY A 188 10.65 1.90 -5.38
C GLY A 188 10.49 0.45 -4.90
N LYS A 189 10.12 0.25 -3.63
CA LYS A 189 9.88 -1.06 -3.02
C LYS A 189 8.42 -1.14 -2.58
N THR A 190 7.70 -2.11 -3.12
CA THR A 190 6.29 -2.36 -2.80
C THR A 190 6.12 -3.84 -2.49
N GLY A 191 5.19 -4.20 -1.62
CA GLY A 191 5.04 -5.59 -1.18
C GLY A 191 3.76 -5.84 -0.42
N TYR A 192 3.55 -7.11 -0.08
CA TYR A 192 2.54 -7.54 0.87
C TYR A 192 3.23 -8.12 2.11
N GLY A 193 2.73 -7.77 3.30
CA GLY A 193 3.12 -8.46 4.52
C GLY A 193 2.42 -9.80 4.63
N LEU A 194 3.17 -10.85 5.00
CA LEU A 194 2.65 -12.16 5.34
C LEU A 194 3.08 -12.48 6.77
N ALA A 195 2.10 -12.71 7.64
CA ALA A 195 2.32 -13.11 9.02
C ALA A 195 1.73 -14.50 9.27
N SER A 196 2.50 -15.35 9.94
CA SER A 196 2.06 -16.65 10.44
C SER A 196 2.25 -16.68 11.95
N ILE A 197 1.18 -16.95 12.69
CA ILE A 197 1.17 -17.04 14.15
C ILE A 197 1.06 -18.52 14.53
N ASP A 198 1.86 -18.96 15.50
CA ASP A 198 1.78 -20.32 16.03
C ASP A 198 0.44 -20.60 16.76
N GLU A 199 0.10 -21.87 16.95
CA GLU A 199 -1.17 -22.25 17.59
C GLU A 199 -1.27 -21.85 19.07
N GLU A 200 -0.12 -21.62 19.69
CA GLU A 200 0.01 -21.17 21.07
C GLU A 200 -0.14 -19.65 21.22
N GLY A 201 0.08 -18.88 20.14
CA GLY A 201 0.04 -17.43 20.16
C GLY A 201 1.30 -16.77 20.75
N ASN A 202 2.40 -17.52 20.84
CA ASN A 202 3.66 -17.11 21.47
C ASN A 202 4.65 -16.51 20.47
N THR A 203 4.63 -16.98 19.23
CA THR A 203 5.56 -16.56 18.20
C THR A 203 4.85 -16.24 16.89
N MET A 204 5.37 -15.22 16.20
CA MET A 204 4.92 -14.87 14.86
C MET A 204 6.12 -14.82 13.91
N CYS A 205 6.00 -15.50 12.77
CA CYS A 205 6.90 -15.36 11.65
C CYS A 205 6.33 -14.32 10.67
N TYR A 206 7.16 -13.39 10.22
CA TYR A 206 6.81 -12.38 9.25
C TYR A 206 7.72 -12.42 8.04
N TYR A 207 7.12 -12.21 6.88
CA TYR A 207 7.79 -12.14 5.60
C TYR A 207 7.20 -11.00 4.75
N VAL A 208 8.03 -10.36 3.94
CA VAL A 208 7.58 -9.37 2.95
C VAL A 208 7.63 -9.98 1.55
N LEU A 209 6.44 -10.19 0.97
CA LEU A 209 6.28 -10.61 -0.42
C LEU A 209 6.54 -9.41 -1.34
N TRP A 210 7.81 -9.16 -1.66
CA TRP A 210 8.22 -8.05 -2.50
C TRP A 210 7.67 -8.18 -3.92
N LEU A 211 7.06 -7.11 -4.43
CA LEU A 211 6.56 -7.03 -5.79
C LEU A 211 7.65 -6.57 -6.76
N PRO A 212 7.55 -6.95 -8.05
CA PRO A 212 8.46 -6.47 -9.08
C PRO A 212 8.51 -4.94 -9.15
N LYS A 213 9.70 -4.37 -9.40
CA LYS A 213 9.93 -2.93 -9.50
C LYS A 213 9.29 -2.34 -10.76
N ARG A 214 7.99 -2.03 -10.69
CA ARG A 214 7.23 -1.50 -11.84
C ARG A 214 7.67 -0.11 -12.30
N LEU A 215 8.18 0.73 -11.39
CA LEU A 215 8.65 2.08 -11.75
C LEU A 215 9.80 2.02 -12.78
N SER A 216 10.69 1.04 -12.67
CA SER A 216 11.76 0.81 -13.64
C SER A 216 11.22 0.43 -15.03
N HIS A 217 10.12 -0.34 -15.08
CA HIS A 217 9.49 -0.69 -16.36
C HIS A 217 8.84 0.53 -17.04
N ILE A 218 8.26 1.45 -16.27
CA ILE A 218 7.71 2.71 -16.83
C ILE A 218 8.81 3.49 -17.55
N PHE A 219 10.00 3.57 -16.97
CA PHE A 219 11.14 4.23 -17.61
C PHE A 219 11.54 3.56 -18.93
N VAL A 220 11.55 2.22 -18.97
CA VAL A 220 11.81 1.46 -20.20
C VAL A 220 10.74 1.75 -21.26
N TYR A 221 9.46 1.79 -20.89
CA TYR A 221 8.38 2.14 -21.83
C TYR A 221 8.56 3.54 -22.43
N VAL A 222 8.98 4.52 -21.62
CA VAL A 222 9.27 5.88 -22.11
C VAL A 222 10.41 5.87 -23.13
N ILE A 223 11.51 5.15 -22.86
CA ILE A 223 12.62 5.02 -23.81
C ILE A 223 12.15 4.41 -25.13
N VAL A 224 11.40 3.31 -25.08
CA VAL A 224 10.87 2.64 -26.29
C VAL A 224 9.95 3.56 -27.08
N LEU A 225 9.09 4.32 -26.39
CA LEU A 225 8.20 5.30 -27.02
C LEU A 225 8.99 6.41 -27.73
N VAL A 226 10.05 6.93 -27.10
CA VAL A 226 10.93 7.96 -27.70
C VAL A 226 11.63 7.41 -28.94
N ILE A 227 12.23 6.22 -28.85
CA ILE A 227 12.90 5.57 -29.99
C ILE A 227 11.92 5.35 -31.15
N THR A 228 10.73 4.84 -30.85
CA THR A 228 9.70 4.59 -31.87
C THR A 228 9.26 5.88 -32.54
N SER A 229 9.06 6.95 -31.76
CA SER A 229 8.69 8.26 -32.28
C SER A 229 9.77 8.87 -33.18
N LEU A 230 11.05 8.70 -32.82
CA LEU A 230 12.19 9.13 -33.63
C LEU A 230 12.26 8.36 -34.95
N VAL A 231 12.10 7.03 -34.92
CA VAL A 231 12.12 6.20 -36.14
C VAL A 231 10.98 6.58 -37.09
N ILE A 232 9.76 6.77 -36.57
CA ILE A 232 8.61 7.22 -37.37
C ILE A 232 8.89 8.60 -37.97
N SER A 233 9.40 9.54 -37.19
CA SER A 233 9.73 10.89 -37.65
C SER A 233 10.78 10.87 -38.76
N CYS A 234 11.85 10.10 -38.59
CA CYS A 234 12.88 9.89 -39.60
C CYS A 234 12.30 9.29 -40.90
N ALA A 235 11.46 8.27 -40.79
CA ALA A 235 10.82 7.64 -41.95
C ALA A 235 9.90 8.60 -42.70
N LEU A 236 9.12 9.43 -41.99
CA LEU A 236 8.28 10.47 -42.58
C LEU A 236 9.12 11.55 -43.28
N CYS A 237 10.20 12.00 -42.65
CA CYS A 237 11.14 12.95 -43.27
C CYS A 237 11.77 12.39 -44.54
N LEU A 238 12.23 11.13 -44.54
CA LEU A 238 12.80 10.48 -45.72
C LEU A 238 11.77 10.34 -46.85
N ARG A 239 10.51 9.99 -46.54
CA ARG A 239 9.41 9.96 -47.54
C ARG A 239 9.14 11.34 -48.13
N CYS A 240 9.07 12.38 -47.32
CA CYS A 240 8.91 13.76 -47.79
C CYS A 240 10.06 14.21 -48.70
N CYS A 241 11.30 13.87 -48.36
CA CYS A 241 12.48 14.16 -49.18
C CYS A 241 12.46 13.37 -50.50
N SER A 242 12.07 12.09 -50.46
CA SER A 242 11.94 11.25 -51.66
C SER A 242 10.88 11.79 -52.63
N VAL A 243 9.69 12.14 -52.15
CA VAL A 243 8.59 12.70 -52.97
C VAL A 243 9.01 14.02 -53.62
N LYS A 244 9.72 14.90 -52.89
CA LYS A 244 10.27 16.13 -53.47
C LYS A 244 11.32 15.82 -54.54
N GLY A 245 12.22 14.85 -54.30
CA GLY A 245 13.23 14.42 -55.26
C GLY A 245 12.65 13.83 -56.55
N THR A 246 11.57 13.03 -56.47
CA THR A 246 10.88 12.49 -57.65
C THR A 246 10.18 13.58 -58.47
N ARG A 247 9.63 14.60 -57.79
CA ARG A 247 8.98 15.76 -58.44
C ARG A 247 9.99 16.66 -59.16
N TYR A 248 11.18 16.85 -58.60
CA TYR A 248 12.28 17.57 -59.26
C TYR A 248 12.84 16.80 -60.47
N ARG A 249 12.97 15.47 -60.38
CA ARG A 249 13.40 14.66 -61.54
C ARG A 249 12.42 14.69 -62.71
N LYS A 250 11.10 14.66 -62.45
CA LYS A 250 10.08 14.82 -63.51
C LYS A 250 10.06 16.20 -64.17
N LEU A 251 10.54 17.25 -63.48
CA LEU A 251 10.64 18.60 -64.05
C LEU A 251 11.93 18.83 -64.86
N MET A 252 12.94 17.97 -64.69
CA MET A 252 14.20 18.00 -65.43
C MET A 252 14.31 16.86 -66.46
N ASP A 253 13.19 16.20 -66.78
CA ASP A 253 13.15 15.18 -67.81
C ASP A 253 13.18 15.87 -69.19
N PRO A 254 14.26 15.72 -69.99
CA PRO A 254 14.43 16.44 -71.25
C PRO A 254 13.38 16.08 -72.31
N ASP A 255 12.67 14.97 -72.15
CA ASP A 255 11.62 14.51 -73.07
C ASP A 255 10.31 15.33 -72.98
N ILE A 256 10.11 16.13 -71.91
CA ILE A 256 8.92 16.99 -71.76
C ILE A 256 9.11 18.37 -72.43
N ILE A 257 10.35 18.74 -72.79
CA ILE A 257 10.65 20.07 -73.35
C ILE A 257 10.52 20.12 -74.89
N PHE A 258 10.42 18.97 -75.58
CA PHE A 258 10.43 18.94 -77.05
C PHE A 258 9.07 18.71 -77.75
N GLU A 259 7.94 18.71 -77.04
CA GLU A 259 6.61 18.51 -77.68
C GLU A 259 5.86 19.83 -78.00
N LYS A 260 6.59 20.93 -78.22
CA LYS A 260 6.05 22.19 -78.74
C LYS A 260 7.07 22.93 -79.61
N VAL A 261 7.24 22.47 -80.85
CA VAL A 261 7.56 23.32 -82.02
C VAL A 261 6.83 22.75 -83.23
#